data_AF-A0A1G3PR00-F1
#
_entry.id   AF-A0A1G3PR00-F1
#
_cell.length_a   1.000
_cell.length_b   1.000
_cell.length_c   1.000
_cell.angle_alpha   90.00
_cell.angle_beta   90.00
_cell.angle_gamma   90.00
#
_symmetry.space_group_name_H-M   'P 1'
#
loop_
_entity.id
_entity.type
_entity.pdbx_description
1 polymer ?
#
loop_
_entity_poly.entity_id
_entity_poly.type
_entity_poly.pdbx_seq_one_letter_code
_entity_poly.pdbx_strand_id
1 'polypeptide(L)'
;MKKFAIIGAALLILSGCVVTSEIYRYKNRFDHFYTLLGDQEKQLFAQDKLTELGASIDKKLASDSEFYKKYREVQIYEAITSFDGAKTSWFFRYIILKELNRENLYTYMNFFTPEEQTAFASNQGINEIVENKIQKDGAFKSFMDSMRTEFRLYGFTNPQINEFFRNVVFPEVSRKQVYQLLLALKSAGLIAEYKSPEKNIADLALKLDAALKGNTLDKNKFEEIKKLSGLSKLDTASFLKIYNDFIMVEMDQDAVKKIWAELL
;
A
#
# COMPACT_ATOMS: atom_id res chain seq x y z
N MET A 1 24.65 -15.31 30.56
CA MET A 1 23.29 -15.35 29.94
C MET A 1 22.35 -14.26 30.46
N LYS A 2 22.28 -13.93 31.75
CA LYS A 2 21.37 -12.87 32.29
C LYS A 2 21.58 -11.46 31.72
N LYS A 3 22.83 -11.06 31.38
CA LYS A 3 23.14 -9.73 30.83
C LYS A 3 22.59 -9.51 29.41
N PHE A 4 22.49 -10.56 28.59
CA PHE A 4 21.95 -10.47 27.22
C PHE A 4 20.42 -10.36 27.20
N ALA A 5 19.72 -10.98 28.17
CA ALA A 5 18.28 -10.85 28.31
C ALA A 5 17.84 -9.42 28.70
N ILE A 6 18.64 -8.72 29.52
CA ILE A 6 18.39 -7.33 29.92
C ILE A 6 18.58 -6.37 28.72
N ILE A 7 19.60 -6.60 27.89
CA ILE A 7 19.85 -5.82 26.67
C ILE A 7 18.72 -6.05 25.64
N GLY A 8 18.26 -7.30 25.48
CA GLY A 8 17.12 -7.62 24.61
C GLY A 8 15.80 -6.98 25.08
N ALA A 9 15.53 -6.98 26.39
CA ALA A 9 14.36 -6.32 26.96
C ALA A 9 14.43 -4.78 26.83
N ALA A 10 15.60 -4.17 27.03
CA ALA A 10 15.79 -2.74 26.85
C ALA A 10 15.60 -2.31 25.39
N LEU A 11 16.07 -3.11 24.42
CA LEU A 11 15.84 -2.86 22.99
C LEU A 11 14.36 -2.94 22.62
N LEU A 12 13.62 -3.91 23.16
CA LEU A 12 12.17 -4.03 22.95
C LEU A 12 11.38 -2.86 23.56
N ILE A 13 11.79 -2.37 24.74
CA ILE A 13 11.19 -1.19 25.38
C ILE A 13 11.49 0.06 24.56
N LEU A 14 12.73 0.24 24.11
CA LEU A 14 13.12 1.40 23.30
C LEU A 14 12.42 1.40 21.94
N SER A 15 12.32 0.24 21.25
CA SER A 15 11.57 0.13 20.00
C SER A 15 10.07 0.36 20.21
N GLY A 16 9.51 -0.13 21.32
CA GLY A 16 8.12 0.13 21.70
C GLY A 16 7.85 1.62 21.97
N CYS A 17 8.77 2.32 22.62
CA CYS A 17 8.68 3.77 22.82
C CYS A 17 8.78 4.56 21.52
N VAL A 18 9.66 4.16 20.59
CA VAL A 18 9.82 4.83 19.29
C VAL A 18 8.56 4.67 18.42
N VAL A 19 8.04 3.45 18.26
CA VAL A 19 6.82 3.19 17.48
C VAL A 19 5.60 3.92 18.07
N THR A 20 5.47 3.92 19.39
CA THR A 20 4.40 4.67 20.08
C THR A 20 4.52 6.18 19.85
N SER A 21 5.75 6.70 19.79
CA SER A 21 5.99 8.13 19.53
C SER A 21 5.67 8.53 18.08
N GLU A 22 5.93 7.67 17.10
CA GLU A 22 5.66 7.96 15.68
C GLU A 22 4.17 7.93 15.38
N ILE A 23 3.44 6.91 15.86
CA ILE A 23 1.98 6.84 15.73
C ILE A 23 1.31 8.03 16.43
N TYR A 24 1.80 8.42 17.62
CA TYR A 24 1.28 9.59 18.32
C TYR A 24 1.53 10.89 17.54
N ARG A 25 2.75 11.07 17.00
CA ARG A 25 3.08 12.21 16.15
C ARG A 25 2.16 12.24 14.94
N TYR A 26 2.00 11.13 14.22
CA TYR A 26 1.07 11.02 13.11
C TYR A 26 -0.34 11.50 13.48
N LYS A 27 -0.93 10.90 14.53
CA LYS A 27 -2.30 11.21 14.97
C LYS A 27 -2.46 12.69 15.26
N ASN A 28 -1.51 13.27 16.01
CA ASN A 28 -1.56 14.69 16.36
C ASN A 28 -1.43 15.60 15.13
N ARG A 29 -0.54 15.26 14.19
CA ARG A 29 -0.36 15.99 12.92
C ARG A 29 -1.66 15.99 12.11
N PHE A 30 -2.27 14.82 11.94
CA PHE A 30 -3.49 14.67 11.17
C PHE A 30 -4.68 15.38 11.83
N ASP A 31 -4.85 15.21 13.14
CA ASP A 31 -5.96 15.82 13.90
C ASP A 31 -5.92 17.36 13.81
N HIS A 32 -4.72 17.98 13.86
CA HIS A 32 -4.56 19.43 13.68
C HIS A 32 -5.06 19.92 12.32
N PHE A 33 -4.77 19.21 11.23
CA PHE A 33 -5.28 19.56 9.90
C PHE A 33 -6.78 19.27 9.78
N TYR A 34 -7.20 18.08 10.20
CA TYR A 34 -8.55 17.57 9.96
C TYR A 34 -9.63 18.34 10.74
N THR A 35 -9.28 18.90 11.90
CA THR A 35 -10.17 19.77 12.68
C THR A 35 -10.41 21.13 12.04
N LEU A 36 -9.57 21.58 11.10
CA LEU A 36 -9.83 22.79 10.31
C LEU A 36 -10.96 22.59 9.30
N LEU A 37 -11.17 21.35 8.85
CA LEU A 37 -12.08 21.04 7.76
C LEU A 37 -13.53 20.92 8.26
N GLY A 38 -14.45 21.53 7.53
CA GLY A 38 -15.89 21.27 7.63
C GLY A 38 -16.27 19.96 6.95
N ASP A 39 -17.53 19.53 7.11
CA ASP A 39 -17.99 18.21 6.64
C ASP A 39 -17.81 18.01 5.13
N GLN A 40 -18.10 19.03 4.33
CA GLN A 40 -17.90 18.97 2.88
C GLN A 40 -16.42 18.80 2.51
N GLU A 41 -15.52 19.51 3.19
CA GLU A 41 -14.08 19.46 2.91
C GLU A 41 -13.48 18.12 3.34
N LYS A 42 -13.95 17.59 4.48
CA LYS A 42 -13.64 16.24 4.94
C LYS A 42 -14.05 15.19 3.91
N GLN A 43 -15.22 15.34 3.30
CA GLN A 43 -15.68 14.42 2.25
C GLN A 43 -14.85 14.53 0.97
N LEU A 44 -14.50 15.75 0.53
CA LEU A 44 -13.60 15.97 -0.61
C LEU A 44 -12.21 15.37 -0.34
N PHE A 45 -11.69 15.53 0.88
CA PHE A 45 -10.45 14.90 1.32
C PHE A 45 -10.56 13.38 1.23
N ALA A 46 -11.63 12.77 1.74
CA ALA A 46 -11.81 11.31 1.65
C ALA A 46 -11.86 10.79 0.20
N GLN A 47 -12.47 11.56 -0.72
CA GLN A 47 -12.69 11.20 -2.13
C GLN A 47 -11.51 11.47 -3.08
N ASP A 48 -10.36 11.93 -2.58
CA ASP A 48 -9.22 12.37 -3.42
C ASP A 48 -9.51 13.56 -4.35
N LYS A 49 -10.48 14.39 -3.98
CA LYS A 49 -10.83 15.61 -4.72
C LYS A 49 -10.01 16.79 -4.22
N LEU A 50 -8.68 16.65 -4.33
CA LEU A 50 -7.72 17.57 -3.71
C LEU A 50 -7.74 18.95 -4.35
N THR A 51 -8.06 19.04 -5.64
CA THR A 51 -8.21 20.32 -6.35
C THR A 51 -9.41 21.10 -5.84
N GLU A 52 -10.58 20.47 -5.74
CA GLU A 52 -11.81 21.07 -5.22
C GLU A 52 -11.70 21.42 -3.74
N LEU A 53 -11.06 20.53 -2.96
CA LEU A 53 -10.72 20.81 -1.56
C LEU A 53 -9.81 22.03 -1.44
N GLY A 54 -8.76 22.10 -2.28
CA GLY A 54 -7.84 23.24 -2.31
C GLY A 54 -8.56 24.55 -2.57
N ALA A 55 -9.44 24.60 -3.57
CA ALA A 55 -10.25 25.77 -3.87
C ALA A 55 -11.17 26.19 -2.70
N SER A 56 -11.76 25.23 -1.98
CA SER A 56 -12.56 25.52 -0.77
C SER A 56 -11.72 26.14 0.34
N ILE A 57 -10.54 25.58 0.60
CA ILE A 57 -9.60 26.08 1.60
C ILE A 57 -9.13 27.49 1.22
N ASP A 58 -8.69 27.70 -0.02
CA ASP A 58 -8.18 29.00 -0.48
C ASP A 58 -9.22 30.10 -0.36
N LYS A 59 -10.49 29.80 -0.65
CA LYS A 59 -11.61 30.73 -0.43
C LYS A 59 -11.73 31.11 1.05
N LYS A 60 -11.64 30.14 1.97
CA LYS A 60 -11.69 30.42 3.41
C LYS A 60 -10.48 31.22 3.90
N LEU A 61 -9.28 30.92 3.40
CA LEU A 61 -8.07 31.69 3.72
C LEU A 61 -8.23 33.17 3.38
N ALA A 62 -8.92 33.50 2.29
CA ALA A 62 -9.14 34.87 1.86
C ALA A 62 -10.21 35.63 2.68
N SER A 63 -11.15 34.92 3.30
CA SER A 63 -12.34 35.53 3.93
C SER A 63 -12.47 35.31 5.44
N ASP A 64 -11.70 34.40 6.04
CA ASP A 64 -11.76 34.05 7.46
C ASP A 64 -10.37 34.14 8.11
N SER A 65 -10.15 35.20 8.88
CA SER A 65 -8.87 35.47 9.56
C SER A 65 -8.52 34.45 10.63
N GLU A 66 -9.53 33.84 11.28
CA GLU A 66 -9.29 32.82 12.31
C GLU A 66 -8.87 31.50 11.65
N PHE A 67 -9.56 31.11 10.57
CA PHE A 67 -9.16 29.98 9.76
C PHE A 67 -7.75 30.15 9.19
N TYR A 68 -7.45 31.33 8.62
CA TYR A 68 -6.10 31.64 8.12
C TYR A 68 -5.02 31.45 9.19
N LYS A 69 -5.25 31.97 10.40
CA LYS A 69 -4.30 31.81 11.51
C LYS A 69 -4.06 30.33 11.85
N LYS A 70 -5.12 29.55 12.06
CA LYS A 70 -5.01 28.12 12.40
C LYS A 70 -4.38 27.30 11.28
N TYR A 71 -4.69 27.62 10.03
CA TYR A 71 -4.07 26.97 8.88
C TYR A 71 -2.56 27.25 8.79
N ARG A 72 -2.15 28.50 9.05
CA ARG A 72 -0.73 28.86 9.14
C ARG A 72 -0.03 28.14 10.29
N GLU A 73 -0.68 27.98 11.44
CA GLU A 73 -0.15 27.21 12.56
C GLU A 73 0.10 25.74 12.16
N VAL A 74 -0.82 25.12 11.43
CA VAL A 74 -0.62 23.76 10.88
C VAL A 74 0.58 23.71 9.93
N GLN A 75 0.70 24.65 8.98
CA GLN A 75 1.84 24.67 8.07
C GLN A 75 3.18 24.86 8.80
N ILE A 76 3.23 25.73 9.81
CA ILE A 76 4.43 25.97 10.62
C ILE A 76 4.79 24.72 11.43
N TYR A 77 3.80 24.10 12.09
CA TYR A 77 4.01 22.89 12.90
C TYR A 77 4.59 21.74 12.06
N GLU A 78 4.11 21.61 10.83
CA GLU A 78 4.59 20.60 9.87
C GLU A 78 5.88 20.98 9.14
N ALA A 79 6.42 22.17 9.39
CA ALA A 79 7.54 22.76 8.65
C ALA A 79 7.32 22.74 7.11
N ILE A 80 6.06 22.86 6.68
CA ILE A 80 5.71 22.98 5.27
C ILE A 80 5.86 24.45 4.90
N THR A 81 6.52 24.74 3.77
CA THR A 81 6.53 26.11 3.23
C THR A 81 5.09 26.57 2.90
N SER A 82 4.89 27.82 2.50
CA SER A 82 3.55 28.33 2.16
C SER A 82 2.97 27.58 0.94
N PHE A 83 2.29 26.47 1.19
CA PHE A 83 1.56 25.67 0.21
C PHE A 83 0.15 26.24 0.03
N ASP A 84 -0.39 26.08 -1.17
CA ASP A 84 -1.82 26.27 -1.45
C ASP A 84 -2.65 25.14 -0.81
N GLY A 85 -3.97 25.32 -0.75
CA GLY A 85 -4.88 24.35 -0.16
C GLY A 85 -4.72 22.93 -0.74
N ALA A 86 -4.49 22.81 -2.04
CA ALA A 86 -4.34 21.51 -2.72
C ALA A 86 -3.05 20.79 -2.30
N LYS A 87 -1.91 21.49 -2.29
CA LYS A 87 -0.61 20.91 -1.88
C LYS A 87 -0.59 20.52 -0.41
N THR A 88 -1.16 21.34 0.48
CA THR A 88 -1.27 20.97 1.89
C THR A 88 -2.18 19.75 2.08
N SER A 89 -3.31 19.67 1.36
CA SER A 89 -4.19 18.50 1.42
C SER A 89 -3.49 17.24 0.90
N TRP A 90 -2.76 17.36 -0.22
CA TRP A 90 -1.95 16.27 -0.76
C TRP A 90 -0.90 15.78 0.25
N PHE A 91 -0.22 16.69 0.94
CA PHE A 91 0.75 16.35 1.98
C PHE A 91 0.13 15.48 3.08
N PHE A 92 -1.04 15.85 3.62
CA PHE A 92 -1.69 15.05 4.65
C PHE A 92 -2.23 13.71 4.14
N ARG A 93 -2.69 13.65 2.88
CA ARG A 93 -3.04 12.37 2.23
C ARG A 93 -1.80 11.48 2.09
N TYR A 94 -0.66 12.05 1.72
CA TYR A 94 0.62 11.33 1.60
C TYR A 94 1.11 10.77 2.95
N ILE A 95 0.86 11.48 4.05
CA ILE A 95 1.16 10.93 5.38
C ILE A 95 0.28 9.69 5.66
N ILE A 96 -1.04 9.75 5.44
CA ILE A 96 -1.91 8.56 5.59
C ILE A 96 -1.33 7.38 4.81
N LEU A 97 -0.94 7.62 3.55
CA LEU A 97 -0.37 6.59 2.69
C LEU A 97 0.91 5.97 3.25
N LYS A 98 1.80 6.78 3.81
CA LYS A 98 3.02 6.30 4.47
C LYS A 98 2.71 5.44 5.69
N GLU A 99 1.70 5.81 6.48
CA GLU A 99 1.33 5.10 7.69
C GLU A 99 0.55 3.80 7.39
N LEU A 100 -0.27 3.78 6.32
CA LEU A 100 -0.92 2.58 5.77
C LEU A 100 0.07 1.61 5.09
N ASN A 101 1.30 1.54 5.60
CA ASN A 101 2.49 0.92 5.04
C ASN A 101 2.33 -0.53 4.53
N ARG A 102 3.43 -1.07 3.99
CA ARG A 102 3.52 -2.47 3.51
C ARG A 102 3.06 -3.53 4.54
N GLU A 103 3.26 -3.31 5.84
CA GLU A 103 2.89 -4.27 6.89
C GLU A 103 1.37 -4.36 7.03
N ASN A 104 0.70 -3.21 6.96
CA ASN A 104 -0.74 -3.12 6.93
C ASN A 104 -1.31 -3.77 5.66
N LEU A 105 -0.67 -3.58 4.50
CA LEU A 105 -1.06 -4.28 3.26
C LEU A 105 -0.98 -5.79 3.43
N TYR A 106 0.11 -6.33 3.98
CA TYR A 106 0.25 -7.78 4.15
C TYR A 106 -0.81 -8.35 5.10
N THR A 107 -1.12 -7.63 6.17
CA THR A 107 -2.16 -8.01 7.13
C THR A 107 -3.53 -8.00 6.46
N TYR A 108 -3.83 -6.94 5.72
CA TYR A 108 -5.05 -6.80 4.93
C TYR A 108 -5.22 -7.93 3.91
N MET A 109 -4.19 -8.19 3.09
CA MET A 109 -4.20 -9.25 2.08
C MET A 109 -4.29 -10.65 2.67
N ASN A 110 -3.86 -10.84 3.92
CA ASN A 110 -3.97 -12.13 4.61
C ASN A 110 -5.42 -12.50 4.98
N PHE A 111 -6.35 -11.55 4.97
CA PHE A 111 -7.77 -11.88 5.14
C PHE A 111 -8.39 -12.49 3.87
N PHE A 112 -7.82 -12.21 2.70
CA PHE A 112 -8.38 -12.63 1.42
C PHE A 112 -8.04 -14.08 1.05
N THR A 113 -8.96 -14.76 0.35
CA THR A 113 -8.67 -16.03 -0.35
C THR A 113 -7.80 -15.79 -1.59
N PRO A 114 -7.23 -16.83 -2.23
CA PRO A 114 -6.48 -16.65 -3.48
C PRO A 114 -7.28 -15.94 -4.58
N GLU A 115 -8.57 -16.26 -4.71
CA GLU A 115 -9.47 -15.63 -5.68
C GLU A 115 -9.69 -14.16 -5.35
N GLU A 116 -9.90 -13.85 -4.07
CA GLU A 116 -10.07 -12.46 -3.59
C GLU A 116 -8.77 -11.66 -3.74
N GLN A 117 -7.59 -12.26 -3.54
CA GLN A 117 -6.29 -11.62 -3.81
C GLN A 117 -6.11 -11.32 -5.30
N THR A 118 -6.60 -12.21 -6.17
CA THR A 118 -6.59 -12.00 -7.63
C THR A 118 -7.54 -10.87 -8.00
N ALA A 119 -8.76 -10.86 -7.45
CA ALA A 119 -9.77 -9.82 -7.66
C ALA A 119 -9.28 -8.44 -7.15
N PHE A 120 -8.59 -8.42 -6.01
CA PHE A 120 -7.91 -7.24 -5.50
C PHE A 120 -6.88 -6.76 -6.51
N ALA A 121 -5.93 -7.62 -6.91
CA ALA A 121 -4.87 -7.26 -7.84
C ALA A 121 -5.37 -6.82 -9.23
N SER A 122 -6.46 -7.39 -9.75
CA SER A 122 -7.07 -6.96 -11.01
C SER A 122 -8.05 -5.78 -10.86
N ASN A 123 -8.31 -5.34 -9.63
CA ASN A 123 -9.30 -4.32 -9.28
C ASN A 123 -10.73 -4.64 -9.79
N GLN A 124 -11.15 -5.91 -9.71
CA GLN A 124 -12.43 -6.39 -10.22
C GLN A 124 -13.35 -6.84 -9.08
N GLY A 125 -14.48 -6.16 -8.88
CA GLY A 125 -15.49 -6.53 -7.88
C GLY A 125 -14.99 -6.48 -6.42
N ILE A 126 -13.84 -5.84 -6.19
CA ILE A 126 -13.17 -5.88 -4.89
C ILE A 126 -13.92 -5.11 -3.81
N ASN A 127 -14.65 -4.04 -4.18
CA ASN A 127 -15.43 -3.27 -3.21
C ASN A 127 -16.59 -4.10 -2.66
N GLU A 128 -17.27 -4.87 -3.50
CA GLU A 128 -18.32 -5.80 -3.09
C GLU A 128 -17.77 -6.92 -2.22
N ILE A 129 -16.59 -7.46 -2.55
CA ILE A 129 -15.89 -8.46 -1.72
C ILE A 129 -15.60 -7.89 -0.34
N VAL A 130 -15.01 -6.69 -0.26
CA VAL A 130 -14.67 -6.02 1.00
C VAL A 130 -15.90 -5.77 1.85
N GLU A 131 -16.98 -5.23 1.28
CA GLU A 131 -18.24 -4.99 2.00
C GLU A 131 -18.85 -6.30 2.53
N ASN A 132 -18.93 -7.33 1.68
CA ASN A 132 -19.41 -8.65 2.10
C ASN A 132 -18.58 -9.23 3.23
N LYS A 133 -17.25 -9.03 3.19
CA LYS A 133 -16.32 -9.56 4.17
C LYS A 133 -16.41 -8.83 5.50
N ILE A 134 -16.62 -7.51 5.50
CA ILE A 134 -16.90 -6.73 6.71
C ILE A 134 -18.15 -7.23 7.43
N GLN A 135 -19.16 -7.69 6.69
CA GLN A 135 -20.40 -8.22 7.28
C GLN A 135 -20.23 -9.63 7.84
N LYS A 136 -19.38 -10.47 7.24
CA LYS A 136 -19.29 -11.92 7.52
C LYS A 136 -18.08 -12.32 8.36
N ASP A 137 -17.02 -11.52 8.35
CA ASP A 137 -15.74 -11.81 9.01
C ASP A 137 -15.47 -10.77 10.10
N GLY A 138 -15.77 -11.14 11.35
CA GLY A 138 -15.62 -10.25 12.50
C GLY A 138 -14.16 -9.83 12.75
N ALA A 139 -13.18 -10.64 12.37
CA ALA A 139 -11.77 -10.29 12.49
C ALA A 139 -11.37 -9.26 11.43
N PHE A 140 -11.83 -9.43 10.19
CA PHE A 140 -11.64 -8.43 9.13
C PHE A 140 -12.33 -7.11 9.45
N LYS A 141 -13.58 -7.16 9.95
CA LYS A 141 -14.28 -5.96 10.43
C LYS A 141 -13.49 -5.26 11.53
N SER A 142 -13.02 -6.00 12.53
CA SER A 142 -12.23 -5.44 13.64
C SER A 142 -10.92 -4.83 13.16
N PHE A 143 -10.27 -5.45 12.17
CA PHE A 143 -9.10 -4.89 11.50
C PHE A 143 -9.47 -3.56 10.83
N MET A 144 -10.50 -3.51 9.99
CA MET A 144 -10.93 -2.29 9.30
C MET A 144 -11.32 -1.17 10.29
N ASP A 145 -12.02 -1.49 11.38
CA ASP A 145 -12.38 -0.52 12.42
C ASP A 145 -11.15 0.00 13.18
N SER A 146 -10.17 -0.88 13.43
CA SER A 146 -8.88 -0.50 14.04
C SER A 146 -8.11 0.41 13.11
N MET A 147 -8.03 0.10 11.81
CA MET A 147 -7.39 0.95 10.80
C MET A 147 -8.03 2.35 10.78
N ARG A 148 -9.36 2.44 10.82
CA ARG A 148 -10.08 3.72 10.86
C ARG A 148 -9.71 4.55 12.08
N THR A 149 -9.67 3.91 13.23
CA THR A 149 -9.42 4.56 14.51
C THR A 149 -7.95 4.96 14.67
N GLU A 150 -7.04 4.05 14.33
CA GLU A 150 -5.60 4.22 14.48
C GLU A 150 -5.05 5.22 13.47
N PHE A 151 -5.50 5.14 12.21
CA PHE A 151 -5.01 6.01 11.15
C PHE A 151 -5.88 7.25 10.92
N ARG A 152 -6.82 7.56 11.83
CA ARG A 152 -7.67 8.75 11.77
C ARG A 152 -8.40 8.91 10.43
N LEU A 153 -8.85 7.80 9.84
CA LEU A 153 -9.56 7.78 8.55
C LEU A 153 -11.02 8.21 8.73
N TYR A 154 -11.22 9.37 9.34
CA TYR A 154 -12.51 9.97 9.61
C TYR A 154 -13.28 10.21 8.30
N GLY A 155 -14.54 9.79 8.24
CA GLY A 155 -15.39 9.99 7.05
C GLY A 155 -15.01 9.17 5.82
N PHE A 156 -13.93 8.37 5.85
CA PHE A 156 -13.62 7.43 4.78
C PHE A 156 -14.65 6.30 4.77
N THR A 157 -15.06 5.83 3.61
CA THR A 157 -15.88 4.61 3.44
C THR A 157 -14.96 3.40 3.28
N ASN A 158 -15.47 2.16 3.41
CA ASN A 158 -14.62 0.99 3.23
C ASN A 158 -14.03 0.92 1.81
N PRO A 159 -14.79 1.26 0.75
CA PRO A 159 -14.24 1.37 -0.60
C PRO A 159 -13.06 2.35 -0.68
N GLN A 160 -13.14 3.52 -0.04
CA GLN A 160 -12.05 4.50 -0.07
C GLN A 160 -10.79 4.02 0.68
N ILE A 161 -10.94 3.24 1.75
CA ILE A 161 -9.81 2.60 2.43
C ILE A 161 -9.20 1.50 1.54
N ASN A 162 -10.04 0.72 0.87
CA ASN A 162 -9.59 -0.28 -0.10
C ASN A 162 -8.83 0.36 -1.27
N GLU A 163 -9.31 1.50 -1.79
CA GLU A 163 -8.64 2.25 -2.86
C GLU A 163 -7.22 2.68 -2.45
N PHE A 164 -6.97 3.04 -1.19
CA PHE A 164 -5.60 3.32 -0.74
C PHE A 164 -4.70 2.09 -0.82
N PHE A 165 -5.17 0.95 -0.32
CA PHE A 165 -4.40 -0.29 -0.41
C PHE A 165 -4.18 -0.69 -1.87
N ARG A 166 -5.21 -0.66 -2.72
CA ARG A 166 -5.14 -1.16 -4.09
C ARG A 166 -4.44 -0.21 -5.06
N ASN A 167 -4.69 1.08 -4.97
CA ASN A 167 -4.21 2.03 -5.99
C ASN A 167 -2.89 2.68 -5.61
N VAL A 168 -2.48 2.58 -4.34
CA VAL A 168 -1.26 3.24 -3.86
C VAL A 168 -0.27 2.25 -3.25
N VAL A 169 -0.66 1.58 -2.15
CA VAL A 169 0.29 0.75 -1.39
C VAL A 169 0.69 -0.50 -2.19
N PHE A 170 -0.29 -1.20 -2.77
CA PHE A 170 -0.05 -2.43 -3.54
C PHE A 170 0.84 -2.20 -4.77
N PRO A 171 0.62 -1.18 -5.62
CA PRO A 171 1.52 -0.90 -6.73
C PRO A 171 2.94 -0.59 -6.25
N GLU A 172 3.10 0.22 -5.19
CA GLU A 172 4.45 0.52 -4.67
C GLU A 172 5.19 -0.74 -4.22
N VAL A 173 4.50 -1.62 -3.50
CA VAL A 173 5.06 -2.85 -2.94
C VAL A 173 5.36 -3.87 -4.05
N SER A 174 4.39 -4.12 -4.94
CA SER A 174 4.50 -5.10 -6.02
C SER A 174 5.52 -4.72 -7.09
N ARG A 175 5.61 -3.43 -7.46
CA ARG A 175 6.59 -2.95 -8.46
C ARG A 175 8.03 -3.20 -8.03
N LYS A 176 8.33 -3.09 -6.72
CA LYS A 176 9.66 -3.38 -6.16
C LYS A 176 10.08 -4.85 -6.34
N GLN A 177 9.12 -5.75 -6.52
CA GLN A 177 9.37 -7.19 -6.65
C GLN A 177 9.54 -7.66 -8.09
N VAL A 178 9.17 -6.85 -9.09
CA VAL A 178 9.22 -7.23 -10.52
C VAL A 178 10.61 -7.68 -10.93
N TYR A 179 11.65 -6.91 -10.59
CA TYR A 179 13.02 -7.25 -10.95
C TYR A 179 13.46 -8.59 -10.35
N GLN A 180 13.11 -8.86 -9.09
CA GLN A 180 13.44 -10.11 -8.42
C GLN A 180 12.70 -11.30 -9.04
N LEU A 181 11.43 -11.11 -9.41
CA LEU A 181 10.66 -12.13 -10.15
C LEU A 181 11.32 -12.45 -11.49
N LEU A 182 11.68 -11.44 -12.27
CA LEU A 182 12.29 -11.64 -13.59
C LEU A 182 13.68 -12.28 -13.47
N LEU A 183 14.45 -11.96 -12.44
CA LEU A 183 15.71 -12.66 -12.12
C LEU A 183 15.48 -14.15 -11.81
N ALA A 184 14.44 -14.48 -11.04
CA ALA A 184 14.10 -15.87 -10.74
C ALA A 184 13.69 -16.64 -12.02
N LEU A 185 12.96 -15.99 -12.93
CA LEU A 185 12.66 -16.56 -14.25
C LEU A 185 13.91 -16.71 -15.11
N LYS A 186 14.86 -15.77 -15.05
CA LYS A 186 16.14 -15.85 -15.76
C LYS A 186 17.00 -17.01 -15.26
N SER A 187 17.13 -17.18 -13.95
CA SER A 187 17.91 -18.29 -13.37
C SER A 187 17.32 -19.67 -13.72
N ALA A 188 16.00 -19.74 -13.93
CA ALA A 188 15.32 -20.93 -14.42
C ALA A 188 15.37 -21.10 -15.96
N GLY A 189 15.95 -20.15 -16.70
CA GLY A 189 15.98 -20.17 -18.17
C GLY A 189 14.63 -19.89 -18.85
N LEU A 190 13.67 -19.32 -18.13
CA LEU A 190 12.28 -19.13 -18.58
C LEU A 190 11.97 -17.68 -18.98
N ILE A 191 12.92 -16.76 -18.81
CA ILE A 191 12.67 -15.32 -19.02
C ILE A 191 12.25 -14.97 -20.45
N ALA A 192 12.84 -15.61 -21.47
CA ALA A 192 12.49 -15.37 -22.87
C ALA A 192 11.06 -15.85 -23.18
N GLU A 193 10.68 -17.01 -22.64
CA GLU A 193 9.32 -17.56 -22.77
C GLU A 193 8.31 -16.67 -22.03
N TYR A 194 8.63 -16.16 -20.84
CA TYR A 194 7.76 -15.23 -20.11
C TYR A 194 7.61 -13.85 -20.77
N LYS A 195 8.61 -13.39 -21.54
CA LYS A 195 8.49 -12.15 -22.33
C LYS A 195 7.65 -12.35 -23.60
N SER A 196 7.58 -13.57 -24.12
CA SER A 196 6.88 -13.86 -25.38
C SER A 196 5.42 -13.38 -25.36
N PRO A 197 4.91 -12.79 -26.46
CA PRO A 197 3.49 -12.48 -26.60
C PRO A 197 2.61 -13.75 -26.62
N GLU A 198 3.16 -14.90 -27.03
CA GLU A 198 2.44 -16.18 -27.16
C GLU A 198 2.60 -17.10 -25.93
N LYS A 199 3.09 -16.56 -24.82
CA LYS A 199 3.42 -17.35 -23.63
C LYS A 199 2.23 -18.12 -23.07
N ASN A 200 2.51 -19.36 -22.66
CA ASN A 200 1.58 -20.17 -21.88
C ASN A 200 1.96 -20.09 -20.40
N ILE A 201 1.24 -19.26 -19.63
CA ILE A 201 1.54 -19.03 -18.20
C ILE A 201 1.42 -20.32 -17.37
N ALA A 202 0.49 -21.22 -17.70
CA ALA A 202 0.32 -22.46 -16.97
C ALA A 202 1.53 -23.40 -17.15
N ASP A 203 2.02 -23.54 -18.39
CA ASP A 203 3.22 -24.34 -18.70
C ASP A 203 4.48 -23.72 -18.08
N LEU A 204 4.64 -22.40 -18.20
CA LEU A 204 5.72 -21.65 -17.55
C LEU A 204 5.75 -21.87 -16.03
N ALA A 205 4.59 -21.87 -15.37
CA ALA A 205 4.50 -22.11 -13.94
C ALA A 205 4.95 -23.54 -13.57
N LEU A 206 4.55 -24.55 -14.35
CA LEU A 206 4.99 -25.93 -14.14
C LEU A 206 6.51 -26.07 -14.29
N LYS A 207 7.09 -25.46 -15.33
CA LYS A 207 8.55 -25.43 -15.54
C LYS A 207 9.27 -24.73 -14.41
N LEU A 208 8.75 -23.59 -13.95
CA LEU A 208 9.34 -22.85 -12.84
C LEU A 208 9.28 -23.67 -11.54
N ASP A 209 8.13 -24.25 -11.22
CA ASP A 209 7.98 -25.11 -10.02
C ASP A 209 8.94 -26.31 -10.07
N ALA A 210 9.12 -26.92 -11.25
CA ALA A 210 10.09 -28.00 -11.43
C ALA A 210 11.53 -27.54 -11.19
N ALA A 211 11.92 -26.37 -11.73
CA ALA A 211 13.23 -25.79 -11.49
C ALA A 211 13.47 -25.45 -10.01
N LEU A 212 12.46 -24.91 -9.33
CA LEU A 212 12.53 -24.55 -7.90
C LEU A 212 12.55 -25.78 -6.97
N LYS A 213 11.95 -26.90 -7.35
CA LYS A 213 12.03 -28.15 -6.56
C LYS A 213 13.46 -28.67 -6.42
N GLY A 214 14.30 -28.46 -7.43
CA GLY A 214 15.71 -28.87 -7.40
C GLY A 214 16.62 -27.94 -6.60
N ASN A 215 16.15 -26.74 -6.23
CA ASN A 215 16.95 -25.71 -5.57
C ASN A 215 16.17 -25.04 -4.41
N THR A 216 16.38 -25.56 -3.20
CA THR A 216 15.69 -25.09 -1.98
C THR A 216 15.89 -23.59 -1.70
N LEU A 217 17.07 -23.05 -2.00
CA LEU A 217 17.37 -21.63 -1.74
C LEU A 217 16.51 -20.72 -2.63
N ASP A 218 16.36 -21.07 -3.90
CA ASP A 218 15.58 -20.26 -4.85
C ASP A 218 14.07 -20.39 -4.62
N LYS A 219 13.60 -21.56 -4.18
CA LYS A 219 12.20 -21.72 -3.74
C LYS A 219 11.86 -20.76 -2.59
N ASN A 220 12.73 -20.66 -1.59
CA ASN A 220 12.51 -19.76 -0.46
C ASN A 220 12.46 -18.30 -0.91
N LYS A 221 13.35 -17.89 -1.84
CA LYS A 221 13.31 -16.55 -2.42
C LYS A 221 12.01 -16.30 -3.19
N PHE A 222 11.54 -17.26 -3.98
CA PHE A 222 10.31 -17.10 -4.75
C PHE A 222 9.08 -16.91 -3.83
N GLU A 223 8.97 -17.72 -2.77
CA GLU A 223 7.92 -17.53 -1.76
C GLU A 223 8.08 -16.21 -1.00
N GLU A 224 9.31 -15.75 -0.78
CA GLU A 224 9.57 -14.43 -0.21
C GLU A 224 9.09 -13.30 -1.13
N ILE A 225 9.28 -13.39 -2.45
CA ILE A 225 8.74 -12.42 -3.42
C ILE A 225 7.21 -12.37 -3.31
N LYS A 226 6.53 -13.53 -3.30
CA LYS A 226 5.07 -13.60 -3.14
C LYS A 226 4.60 -12.98 -1.82
N LYS A 227 5.31 -13.27 -0.73
CA LYS A 227 5.04 -12.67 0.59
C LYS A 227 5.23 -11.16 0.57
N LEU A 228 6.33 -10.68 -0.01
CA LEU A 228 6.67 -9.27 -0.11
C LEU A 228 5.79 -8.50 -1.08
N SER A 229 5.02 -9.15 -1.94
CA SER A 229 3.99 -8.49 -2.74
C SER A 229 2.59 -8.58 -2.13
N GLY A 230 2.43 -9.22 -0.96
CA GLY A 230 1.13 -9.49 -0.35
C GLY A 230 0.29 -10.56 -1.07
N LEU A 231 0.91 -11.35 -1.96
CA LEU A 231 0.25 -12.38 -2.80
C LEU A 231 0.67 -13.79 -2.40
N SER A 232 0.95 -14.01 -1.11
CA SER A 232 1.51 -15.26 -0.58
C SER A 232 0.62 -16.49 -0.77
N LYS A 233 -0.70 -16.31 -0.95
CA LYS A 233 -1.66 -17.40 -1.07
C LYS A 233 -1.86 -17.89 -2.51
N LEU A 234 -1.30 -17.17 -3.49
CA LEU A 234 -1.44 -17.55 -4.89
C LEU A 234 -0.54 -18.73 -5.23
N ASP A 235 -1.00 -19.54 -6.17
CA ASP A 235 -0.13 -20.49 -6.86
C ASP A 235 0.80 -19.77 -7.86
N THR A 236 1.82 -20.48 -8.35
CA THR A 236 2.82 -19.93 -9.28
C THR A 236 2.17 -19.39 -10.55
N ALA A 237 1.18 -20.09 -11.10
CA ALA A 237 0.49 -19.67 -12.32
C ALA A 237 -0.27 -18.35 -12.14
N SER A 238 -1.07 -18.23 -11.08
CA SER A 238 -1.84 -17.02 -10.77
C SER A 238 -0.92 -15.85 -10.46
N PHE A 239 0.18 -16.11 -9.72
CA PHE A 239 1.19 -15.09 -9.43
C PHE A 239 1.84 -14.55 -10.71
N LEU A 240 2.33 -15.43 -11.58
CA LEU A 240 2.95 -15.06 -12.86
C LEU A 240 1.95 -14.32 -13.77
N LYS A 241 0.70 -14.76 -13.80
CA LYS A 241 -0.38 -14.12 -14.54
C LYS A 241 -0.62 -12.70 -14.04
N ILE A 242 -0.73 -12.50 -12.73
CA ILE A 242 -0.97 -11.16 -12.16
C ILE A 242 0.15 -10.19 -12.48
N TYR A 243 1.41 -10.65 -12.42
CA TYR A 243 2.54 -9.80 -12.79
C TYR A 243 2.50 -9.42 -14.27
N ASN A 244 2.16 -10.37 -15.13
CA ASN A 244 2.11 -10.14 -16.57
C ASN A 244 0.94 -9.24 -16.98
N ASP A 245 -0.27 -9.58 -16.52
CA ASP A 245 -1.51 -9.03 -17.05
C ASP A 245 -1.88 -7.69 -16.39
N PHE A 246 -1.42 -7.47 -15.15
CA PHE A 246 -1.83 -6.31 -14.35
C PHE A 246 -0.64 -5.47 -13.90
N ILE A 247 0.26 -6.03 -13.08
CA ILE A 247 1.30 -5.22 -12.40
C ILE A 247 2.23 -4.56 -13.42
N MET A 248 2.78 -5.32 -14.38
CA MET A 248 3.71 -4.78 -15.36
C MET A 248 3.02 -3.88 -16.40
N VAL A 249 1.74 -4.09 -16.67
CA VAL A 249 0.95 -3.23 -17.57
C VAL A 249 0.67 -1.87 -16.90
N GLU A 250 0.38 -1.87 -15.61
CA GLU A 250 0.15 -0.64 -14.81
C GLU A 250 1.45 0.12 -14.48
N MET A 251 2.62 -0.41 -14.83
CA MET A 251 3.91 0.26 -14.62
C MET A 251 4.25 1.26 -15.73
N ASP A 252 5.20 2.15 -15.42
CA ASP A 252 5.89 2.93 -16.46
C ASP A 252 6.56 1.97 -17.45
N GLN A 253 6.08 2.01 -18.70
CA GLN A 253 6.51 1.09 -19.75
C GLN A 253 7.98 1.29 -20.14
N ASP A 254 8.55 2.47 -19.94
CA ASP A 254 9.97 2.70 -20.21
C ASP A 254 10.84 2.10 -19.10
N ALA A 255 10.37 2.12 -17.84
CA ALA A 255 11.01 1.38 -16.76
C ALA A 255 10.96 -0.14 -17.01
N VAL A 256 9.81 -0.66 -17.45
CA VAL A 256 9.65 -2.08 -17.79
C VAL A 256 10.60 -2.49 -18.93
N LYS A 257 10.69 -1.69 -20.00
CA LYS A 257 11.62 -1.95 -21.13
C LYS A 257 13.08 -1.96 -20.69
N LYS A 258 13.49 -1.05 -19.80
CA LYS A 258 14.87 -1.03 -19.25
C LYS A 258 15.19 -2.31 -18.49
N ILE A 259 14.29 -2.75 -17.62
CA ILE A 259 14.46 -4.02 -16.89
C ILE A 259 14.63 -5.19 -17.88
N TRP A 260 13.80 -5.25 -18.94
CA TRP A 260 13.93 -6.28 -19.96
C TRP A 260 15.27 -6.25 -20.69
N ALA A 261 15.80 -5.07 -20.99
CA ALA A 261 17.07 -4.91 -21.68
C ALA A 261 18.28 -5.30 -20.81
N GLU A 262 18.18 -5.16 -19.49
CA GLU A 262 19.23 -5.60 -18.55
C GLU A 262 19.24 -7.13 -18.37
N LEU A 263 18.09 -7.78 -18.56
CA LEU A 263 17.93 -9.19 -18.24
C LEU A 263 18.04 -10.14 -19.45
N LEU A 264 17.82 -9.67 -20.67
CA LEU A 264 17.95 -10.45 -21.92
C LEU A 264 19.30 -10.22 -22.58
#